data_AF-A0A1C1CCG0-F1
#
_entry.id   AF-A0A1C1CCG0-F1
#
_cell.length_a   1.000
_cell.length_b   1.000
_cell.length_c   1.000
_cell.angle_alpha   90.00
_cell.angle_beta   90.00
_cell.angle_gamma   90.00
#
_symmetry.space_group_name_H-M   'P 1'
#
loop_
_entity.id
_entity.type
_entity.pdbx_description
1 polymer ?
#
loop_
_entity_poly.entity_id
_entity_poly.type
_entity_poly.pdbx_seq_one_letter_code
_entity_poly.pdbx_strand_id
1 'polypeptide(L)'
;MPRLPRQTFSIRTALCGPITSPSREKELRLVKKIDLSPEIESLLETPTWSVASLLPPAPPRRKERDGSDLKSQHPSTPAYEAEAEEEITRDKLQHLLKLSALPLPKSVAEENAMLRDLRDQVHFVKEIQKVDTTGVQPLVAIRDETSEHRREQTITRGKLAEYLALEVKKGKNGTIRRRRDTYQVTSFSPDSQPWREDPIAWSKVEDPWATGEGAETRRMGRYFFVKRRQDGPAGQENDKSIKDE
;
A
#
# COMPACT_ATOMS: atom_id res chain seq x y z
N MET A 1 -28.72 3.73 -39.22
CA MET A 1 -28.37 4.80 -38.28
C MET A 1 -26.94 5.26 -38.59
N PRO A 2 -26.73 6.40 -39.28
CA PRO A 2 -25.38 6.89 -39.55
C PRO A 2 -24.78 7.46 -38.25
N ARG A 3 -23.57 7.06 -37.88
CA ARG A 3 -22.85 7.59 -36.71
C ARG A 3 -22.13 8.87 -37.14
N LEU A 4 -22.40 9.99 -36.45
CA LEU A 4 -21.64 11.23 -36.60
C LEU A 4 -20.19 11.03 -36.11
N PRO A 5 -19.17 11.55 -36.81
CA PRO A 5 -17.78 11.44 -36.38
C PRO A 5 -17.54 12.32 -35.14
N ARG A 6 -16.97 11.73 -34.07
CA ARG A 6 -16.53 12.48 -32.89
C ARG A 6 -15.30 13.31 -33.24
N GLN A 7 -15.35 14.61 -32.95
CA GLN A 7 -14.23 15.53 -32.99
C GLN A 7 -13.21 15.13 -31.91
N THR A 8 -11.96 14.88 -32.30
CA THR A 8 -10.89 14.49 -31.38
C THR A 8 -10.30 15.73 -30.70
N PHE A 9 -10.71 16.00 -29.46
CA PHE A 9 -10.01 16.97 -28.61
C PHE A 9 -8.77 16.31 -27.99
N SER A 10 -7.58 16.68 -28.45
CA SER A 10 -6.33 16.30 -27.76
C SER A 10 -6.15 17.23 -26.56
N ILE A 11 -6.37 16.72 -25.35
CA ILE A 11 -5.98 17.45 -24.13
C ILE A 11 -4.45 17.37 -24.05
N ARG A 12 -3.78 18.51 -24.23
CA ARG A 12 -2.31 18.60 -24.18
C ARG A 12 -1.82 18.27 -22.76
N THR A 13 -1.06 17.19 -22.63
CA THR A 13 -0.47 16.68 -21.38
C THR A 13 0.83 17.40 -20.97
N ALA A 14 0.90 18.73 -21.11
CA ALA A 14 2.15 19.48 -20.89
C ALA A 14 2.25 20.20 -19.53
N LEU A 15 1.23 20.14 -18.66
CA LEU A 15 1.23 20.86 -17.37
C LEU A 15 1.86 20.03 -16.24
N CYS A 16 3.12 19.62 -16.40
CA CYS A 16 3.90 19.03 -15.30
C CYS A 16 5.03 19.99 -14.91
N GLY A 17 4.85 20.70 -13.79
CA GLY A 17 5.82 21.68 -13.28
C GLY A 17 5.26 22.45 -12.08
N PRO A 18 6.12 23.12 -11.28
CA PRO A 18 5.67 23.92 -10.13
C PRO A 18 4.60 24.93 -10.55
N ILE A 19 3.61 25.15 -9.66
CA ILE A 19 2.41 25.98 -9.92
C ILE A 19 2.76 27.38 -10.44
N THR A 20 3.91 27.89 -10.03
CA THR A 20 4.54 29.12 -10.47
C THR A 20 5.82 28.75 -11.22
N SER A 21 5.75 28.68 -12.55
CA SER A 21 6.96 28.74 -13.36
C SER A 21 6.73 29.72 -14.51
N PRO A 22 7.74 30.53 -14.89
CA PRO A 22 7.60 31.47 -15.99
C PRO A 22 7.24 30.79 -17.31
N SER A 23 7.64 29.52 -17.49
CA SER A 23 7.28 28.67 -18.62
C SER A 23 5.79 28.31 -18.61
N ARG A 24 5.22 27.98 -17.45
CA ARG A 24 3.78 27.72 -17.28
C ARG A 24 2.96 28.99 -17.55
N GLU A 25 3.41 30.16 -17.13
CA GLU A 25 2.72 31.43 -17.43
C GLU A 25 2.73 31.76 -18.92
N LYS A 26 3.80 31.41 -19.66
CA LYS A 26 3.85 31.55 -21.12
C LYS A 26 2.92 30.58 -21.85
N GLU A 27 2.75 29.36 -21.34
CA GLU A 27 1.86 28.34 -21.89
C GLU A 27 0.39 28.54 -21.48
N LEU A 28 0.14 29.17 -20.33
CA LEU A 28 -1.14 29.77 -19.96
C LEU A 28 -1.37 31.05 -20.77
N ARG A 29 -1.33 30.94 -22.10
CA ARG A 29 -2.10 31.86 -22.94
C ARG A 29 -3.56 31.66 -22.51
N LEU A 30 -4.03 32.53 -21.62
CA LEU A 30 -5.44 32.65 -21.25
C LEU A 30 -6.23 32.55 -22.55
N VAL A 31 -6.93 31.43 -22.75
CA VAL A 31 -8.01 31.39 -23.72
C VAL A 31 -9.06 32.31 -23.12
N LYS A 32 -8.96 33.61 -23.45
CA LYS A 32 -9.81 34.67 -22.87
C LYS A 32 -11.29 34.42 -23.16
N LYS A 33 -11.58 33.61 -24.17
CA LYS A 33 -12.91 33.18 -24.59
C LYS A 33 -12.81 31.74 -25.07
N ILE A 34 -13.37 30.83 -24.29
CA ILE A 34 -13.73 29.48 -24.76
C ILE A 34 -15.16 29.65 -25.26
N ASP A 35 -15.42 29.40 -26.54
CA ASP A 35 -16.78 29.38 -27.06
C ASP A 35 -17.47 28.13 -26.47
N LEU A 36 -18.15 28.31 -25.34
CA LEU A 36 -18.92 27.27 -24.66
C LEU A 36 -20.30 27.18 -25.33
N SER A 37 -20.92 26.00 -25.30
CA SER A 37 -22.33 25.92 -25.68
C SER A 37 -23.19 26.70 -24.68
N PRO A 38 -24.28 27.35 -25.10
CA PRO A 38 -25.12 28.17 -24.20
C PRO A 38 -25.72 27.36 -23.04
N GLU A 39 -25.88 26.05 -23.23
CA GLU A 39 -26.29 25.12 -22.17
C GLU A 39 -25.23 24.98 -21.06
N ILE A 40 -23.95 24.99 -21.40
CA ILE A 40 -22.85 24.90 -20.42
C ILE A 40 -22.68 26.24 -19.70
N GLU A 41 -22.81 27.37 -20.41
CA GLU A 41 -22.75 28.70 -19.78
C GLU A 41 -23.85 28.86 -18.73
N SER A 42 -25.10 28.52 -19.08
CA SER A 42 -26.21 28.56 -18.11
C SER A 42 -26.02 27.61 -16.93
N LEU A 43 -25.39 26.45 -17.14
CA LEU A 43 -25.07 25.51 -16.06
C LEU A 43 -23.94 26.03 -15.14
N LEU A 44 -22.93 26.71 -15.68
CA LEU A 44 -21.82 27.28 -14.90
C LEU A 44 -22.18 28.62 -14.23
N GLU A 45 -23.18 29.34 -14.72
CA GLU A 45 -23.72 30.55 -14.07
C GLU A 45 -24.39 30.21 -12.73
N THR A 46 -25.02 29.04 -12.63
CA THR A 46 -25.56 28.57 -11.35
C THR A 46 -24.41 28.22 -10.41
N PRO A 47 -24.34 28.79 -9.19
CA PRO A 47 -23.28 28.47 -8.25
C PRO A 47 -23.49 27.05 -7.73
N THR A 48 -22.88 26.09 -8.42
CA THR A 48 -22.70 24.75 -7.89
C THR A 48 -21.66 24.81 -6.78
N TRP A 49 -21.86 24.05 -5.70
CA TRP A 49 -20.96 24.06 -4.55
C TRP A 49 -19.51 23.90 -5.00
N SER A 50 -18.69 24.93 -4.75
CA SER A 50 -17.26 24.86 -5.06
C SER A 50 -16.59 23.89 -4.09
N VAL A 51 -15.69 23.03 -4.57
CA VAL A 51 -14.86 22.16 -3.70
C VAL A 51 -14.11 22.97 -2.63
N ALA A 52 -13.84 24.26 -2.89
CA ALA A 52 -13.23 25.17 -1.93
C ALA A 52 -14.03 25.36 -0.63
N SER A 53 -15.35 25.11 -0.62
CA SER A 53 -16.15 25.18 0.61
C SER A 53 -15.97 23.98 1.52
N LEU A 54 -15.41 22.87 1.02
CA LEU A 54 -15.08 21.67 1.82
C LEU A 54 -13.73 21.79 2.52
N LEU A 55 -12.89 22.73 2.05
CA LEU A 55 -11.58 22.98 2.63
C LEU A 55 -11.69 23.96 3.80
N PRO A 56 -10.84 23.83 4.83
CA PRO A 56 -10.77 24.81 5.90
C PRO A 56 -10.47 26.21 5.32
N PRO A 57 -11.08 27.27 5.88
CA PRO A 57 -10.86 28.63 5.40
C PRO A 57 -9.36 28.94 5.38
N ALA A 58 -8.84 29.32 4.21
CA ALA A 58 -7.44 29.70 4.10
C ALA A 58 -7.13 30.81 5.13
N PRO A 59 -5.98 30.73 5.84
CA PRO A 59 -5.60 31.76 6.80
C PRO A 59 -5.59 33.11 6.07
N PRO A 60 -6.02 34.20 6.74
CA PRO A 60 -6.10 35.50 6.10
C PRO A 60 -4.74 35.84 5.51
N ARG A 61 -4.64 35.87 4.17
CA ARG A 61 -3.44 36.35 3.49
C ARG A 61 -3.24 37.76 4.01
N ARG A 62 -2.14 37.99 4.75
CA ARG A 62 -1.68 39.34 5.08
C ARG A 62 -1.67 40.11 3.77
N LYS A 63 -2.64 41.00 3.58
CA LYS A 63 -2.55 41.98 2.51
C LYS A 63 -1.30 42.78 2.86
N GLU A 64 -0.26 42.64 2.05
CA GLU A 64 0.82 43.61 1.98
C GLU A 64 0.17 44.95 1.65
N ARG A 65 -0.28 45.64 2.69
CA ARG A 65 -0.63 47.05 2.65
C ARG A 65 0.53 47.74 3.33
N ASP A 66 1.32 48.37 2.48
CA ASP A 66 2.04 49.61 2.67
C ASP A 66 2.07 50.15 4.11
N GLY A 67 3.28 50.28 4.63
CA GLY A 67 3.73 51.41 5.45
C GLY A 67 2.94 51.74 6.72
N SER A 68 3.63 51.60 7.86
CA SER A 68 3.35 52.30 9.13
C SER A 68 1.95 52.11 9.72
N ASP A 69 1.82 51.12 10.60
CA ASP A 69 1.46 51.40 12.00
C ASP A 69 1.56 50.13 12.85
N LEU A 70 2.51 50.15 13.79
CA LEU A 70 2.70 49.14 14.81
C LEU A 70 1.53 49.23 15.81
N LYS A 71 0.49 48.43 15.60
CA LYS A 71 -0.44 48.08 16.67
C LYS A 71 -0.73 46.59 16.61
N SER A 72 -0.16 45.90 17.59
CA SER A 72 -0.30 44.47 17.89
C SER A 72 -1.75 44.00 17.83
N GLN A 73 -2.22 43.58 16.66
CA GLN A 73 -3.40 42.75 16.53
C GLN A 73 -2.93 41.30 16.57
N HIS A 74 -3.22 40.64 17.70
CA HIS A 74 -3.16 39.19 17.81
C HIS A 74 -3.86 38.58 16.57
N PRO A 75 -3.28 37.58 15.90
CA PRO A 75 -4.00 36.88 14.85
C PRO A 75 -5.25 36.29 15.50
N SER A 76 -6.43 36.78 15.10
CA SER A 76 -7.69 36.14 15.45
C SER A 76 -7.68 34.78 14.75
N THR A 77 -7.24 33.75 15.48
CA THR A 77 -7.41 32.36 15.10
C THR A 77 -8.89 32.18 14.75
N PRO A 78 -9.25 31.83 13.51
CA PRO A 78 -10.65 31.69 13.14
C PRO A 78 -11.30 30.65 14.06
N ALA A 79 -12.54 30.88 14.52
CA ALA A 79 -13.17 30.09 15.57
C ALA A 79 -13.11 28.56 15.36
N TYR A 80 -13.05 28.11 14.10
CA TYR A 80 -12.88 26.69 13.76
C TYR A 80 -11.52 26.09 14.18
N GLU A 81 -10.44 26.88 14.13
CA GLU A 81 -9.10 26.44 14.54
C GLU A 81 -9.04 26.23 16.05
N ALA A 82 -9.76 27.04 16.84
CA ALA A 82 -9.82 26.89 18.29
C ALA A 82 -10.53 25.58 18.70
N GLU A 83 -11.67 25.26 18.10
CA GLU A 83 -12.36 23.97 18.34
C GLU A 83 -11.51 22.78 17.86
N ALA A 84 -10.83 22.92 16.72
CA ALA A 84 -9.95 21.88 16.20
C ALA A 84 -8.67 21.68 17.05
N GLU A 85 -8.21 22.73 17.72
CA GLU A 85 -7.11 22.67 18.68
C GLU A 85 -7.46 21.88 19.94
N GLU A 86 -8.70 22.01 20.42
CA GLU A 86 -9.19 21.26 21.57
C GLU A 86 -9.41 19.78 21.27
N GLU A 87 -9.95 19.46 20.08
CA GLU A 87 -10.25 18.07 19.71
C GLU A 87 -9.00 17.23 19.38
N ILE A 88 -7.96 17.87 18.85
CA ILE A 88 -6.72 17.23 18.40
C ILE A 88 -5.54 17.86 19.14
N THR A 89 -5.25 17.27 20.29
CA THR A 89 -4.09 17.59 21.13
C THR A 89 -2.83 16.87 20.66
N ARG A 90 -1.65 17.35 21.10
CA ARG A 90 -0.35 16.70 20.85
C ARG A 90 -0.30 15.27 21.37
N ASP A 91 -0.82 15.04 22.58
CA ASP A 91 -0.88 13.70 23.18
C ASP A 91 -1.70 12.73 22.33
N LYS A 92 -2.81 13.21 21.75
CA LYS A 92 -3.65 12.42 20.84
C LYS A 92 -2.91 12.10 19.55
N LEU A 93 -2.17 13.05 18.96
CA LEU A 93 -1.30 12.79 17.81
C LEU A 93 -0.25 11.72 18.14
N GLN A 94 0.46 11.85 19.26
CA GLN A 94 1.47 10.87 19.66
C GLN A 94 0.86 9.49 19.94
N HIS A 95 -0.34 9.44 20.50
CA HIS A 95 -1.09 8.19 20.67
C HIS A 95 -1.45 7.55 19.32
N LEU A 96 -1.92 8.33 18.34
CA LEU A 96 -2.20 7.84 16.99
C LEU A 96 -0.95 7.31 16.28
N LEU A 97 0.20 7.96 16.46
CA LEU A 97 1.48 7.47 15.93
C LEU A 97 1.86 6.11 16.53
N LYS A 98 1.64 5.92 17.83
CA LYS A 98 1.86 4.62 18.48
C LYS A 98 0.92 3.53 17.94
N LEU A 99 -0.36 3.83 17.75
CA LEU A 99 -1.34 2.88 17.20
C LEU A 99 -1.03 2.47 15.75
N SER A 100 -0.52 3.41 14.96
CA SER A 100 -0.12 3.17 13.56
C SER A 100 1.30 2.61 13.42
N ALA A 101 1.98 2.33 14.54
CA ALA A 101 3.38 1.89 14.58
C ALA A 101 4.35 2.81 13.81
N LEU A 102 4.06 4.12 13.80
CA LEU A 102 4.89 5.17 13.21
C LEU A 102 5.87 5.76 14.23
N PRO A 103 7.06 6.23 13.79
CA PRO A 103 8.01 6.88 14.67
C PRO A 103 7.48 8.22 15.20
N LEU A 104 7.93 8.61 16.39
CA LEU A 104 7.61 9.91 16.98
C LEU A 104 8.29 11.06 16.20
N PRO A 105 7.67 12.26 16.15
CA PRO A 105 8.21 13.40 15.42
C PRO A 105 9.56 13.82 16.01
N LYS A 106 10.51 14.18 15.14
CA LYS A 106 11.87 14.56 15.57
C LYS A 106 11.92 16.00 16.06
N SER A 107 10.98 16.83 15.62
CA SER A 107 10.93 18.25 15.93
C SER A 107 9.51 18.74 16.20
N VAL A 108 9.40 19.80 16.99
CA VAL A 108 8.12 20.47 17.28
C VAL A 108 7.52 21.09 16.00
N ALA A 109 8.36 21.53 15.06
CA ALA A 109 7.90 22.06 13.78
C ALA A 109 7.20 20.99 12.93
N GLU A 110 7.80 19.79 12.86
CA GLU A 110 7.22 18.62 12.22
C GLU A 110 5.90 18.20 12.92
N GLU A 111 5.89 18.15 14.25
CA GLU A 111 4.68 17.83 15.02
C GLU A 111 3.54 18.85 14.76
N ASN A 112 3.84 20.14 14.70
CA ASN A 112 2.85 21.18 14.39
C ASN A 112 2.35 21.10 12.94
N ALA A 113 3.22 20.76 11.98
CA ALA A 113 2.81 20.54 10.59
C ALA A 113 1.86 19.33 10.49
N MET A 114 2.19 18.23 11.17
CA MET A 114 1.32 17.05 11.24
C MET A 114 -0.02 17.36 11.93
N LEU A 115 -0.02 18.16 13.00
CA LEU A 115 -1.25 18.61 13.64
C LEU A 115 -2.13 19.43 12.69
N ARG A 116 -1.54 20.35 11.93
CA ARG A 116 -2.25 21.15 10.93
C ARG A 116 -2.89 20.25 9.87
N ASP A 117 -2.11 19.35 9.29
CA ASP A 117 -2.61 18.42 8.26
C ASP A 117 -3.74 17.53 8.81
N LEU A 118 -3.60 17.05 10.05
CA LEU A 118 -4.61 16.21 10.69
C LEU A 118 -5.90 17.00 10.95
N ARG A 119 -5.81 18.27 11.37
CA ARG A 119 -6.98 19.14 11.54
C ARG A 119 -7.69 19.40 10.21
N ASP A 120 -6.93 19.67 9.14
CA ASP A 120 -7.46 19.87 7.80
C ASP A 120 -8.20 18.61 7.30
N GLN A 121 -7.63 17.43 7.55
CA GLN A 121 -8.27 16.14 7.23
C GLN A 121 -9.54 15.89 8.04
N VAL A 122 -9.53 16.15 9.35
CA VAL A 122 -10.71 15.96 10.21
C VAL A 122 -11.82 16.94 9.83
N HIS A 123 -11.48 18.18 9.49
CA HIS A 123 -12.44 19.16 8.96
C HIS A 123 -13.18 18.60 7.74
N PHE A 124 -12.43 18.07 6.76
CA PHE A 124 -13.01 17.44 5.57
C PHE A 124 -13.92 16.25 5.91
N VAL A 125 -13.49 15.37 6.83
CA VAL A 125 -14.29 14.22 7.26
C VAL A 125 -15.59 14.66 7.95
N LYS A 126 -15.54 15.69 8.80
CA LYS A 126 -16.72 16.28 9.46
C LYS A 126 -17.73 16.79 8.44
N GLU A 127 -17.28 17.36 7.32
CA GLU A 127 -18.16 17.82 6.25
C GLU A 127 -18.85 16.64 5.55
N ILE A 128 -18.13 15.55 5.29
CA ILE A 128 -18.70 14.31 4.72
C ILE A 128 -19.73 13.69 5.67
N GLN A 129 -19.48 13.72 6.98
CA GLN A 129 -20.39 13.16 7.99
C GLN A 129 -21.76 13.86 8.04
N LYS A 130 -21.90 15.08 7.46
CA LYS A 130 -23.19 15.78 7.36
C LYS A 130 -24.14 15.14 6.33
N VAL A 131 -23.63 14.26 5.46
CA VAL A 131 -24.45 13.55 4.47
C VAL A 131 -25.33 12.52 5.17
N ASP A 132 -26.64 12.54 4.89
CA ASP A 132 -27.57 11.53 5.38
C ASP A 132 -27.28 10.16 4.75
N THR A 133 -26.91 9.19 5.59
CA THR A 133 -26.65 7.80 5.18
C THR A 133 -27.74 6.83 5.65
N THR A 134 -28.92 7.32 6.04
CA THR A 134 -30.02 6.45 6.47
C THR A 134 -30.43 5.49 5.34
N GLY A 135 -30.53 4.19 5.67
CA GLY A 135 -30.95 3.14 4.73
C GLY A 135 -29.88 2.66 3.74
N VAL A 136 -28.64 3.18 3.81
CA VAL A 136 -27.55 2.77 2.90
C VAL A 136 -26.64 1.74 3.58
N GLN A 137 -26.37 0.61 2.92
CA GLN A 137 -25.36 -0.36 3.39
C GLN A 137 -23.97 0.09 2.96
N PRO A 138 -22.95 0.02 3.85
CA PRO A 138 -21.59 0.39 3.49
C PRO A 138 -21.01 -0.62 2.50
N LEU A 139 -20.44 -0.12 1.41
CA LEU A 139 -19.65 -0.93 0.47
C LEU A 139 -18.30 -1.25 1.11
N VAL A 140 -17.97 -2.53 1.26
CA VAL A 140 -16.74 -2.96 1.94
C VAL A 140 -15.58 -3.12 0.97
N ALA A 141 -15.86 -3.64 -0.23
CA ALA A 141 -14.87 -3.80 -1.29
C ALA A 141 -15.52 -3.68 -2.68
N ILE A 142 -14.71 -3.38 -3.70
CA ILE A 142 -15.16 -3.38 -5.09
C ILE A 142 -15.25 -4.83 -5.59
N ARG A 143 -16.32 -5.53 -5.20
CA ARG A 143 -16.65 -6.90 -5.61
C ARG A 143 -18.16 -7.13 -5.58
N ASP A 144 -18.60 -8.27 -6.09
CA ASP A 144 -19.99 -8.70 -5.94
C ASP A 144 -20.26 -9.08 -4.47
N GLU A 145 -21.00 -8.24 -3.75
CA GLU A 145 -21.37 -8.46 -2.35
C GLU A 145 -22.72 -9.18 -2.19
N THR A 146 -23.27 -9.70 -3.30
CA THR A 146 -24.48 -10.53 -3.28
C THR A 146 -24.31 -11.70 -2.31
N SER A 147 -25.40 -12.10 -1.65
CA SER A 147 -25.39 -13.21 -0.68
C SER A 147 -24.89 -14.52 -1.30
N GLU A 148 -25.20 -14.74 -2.58
CA GLU A 148 -24.72 -15.86 -3.39
C GLU A 148 -23.21 -15.82 -3.57
N HIS A 149 -22.66 -14.71 -4.08
CA HIS A 149 -21.22 -14.55 -4.26
C HIS A 149 -20.44 -14.69 -2.95
N ARG A 150 -20.98 -14.18 -1.84
CA ARG A 150 -20.39 -14.39 -0.50
C ARG A 150 -20.34 -15.87 -0.14
N ARG A 151 -21.39 -16.65 -0.38
CA ARG A 151 -21.41 -18.11 -0.12
C ARG A 151 -20.39 -18.84 -1.00
N GLU A 152 -20.30 -18.47 -2.27
CA GLU A 152 -19.34 -19.04 -3.22
C GLU A 152 -17.89 -18.75 -2.81
N GLN A 153 -17.58 -17.52 -2.40
CA GLN A 153 -16.23 -17.15 -1.94
C GLN A 153 -15.89 -17.67 -0.53
N THR A 154 -16.89 -17.97 0.30
CA THR A 154 -16.65 -18.43 1.67
C THR A 154 -15.95 -19.79 1.67
N ILE A 155 -14.77 -19.86 2.30
CA ILE A 155 -14.02 -21.10 2.50
C ILE A 155 -14.62 -21.83 3.69
N THR A 156 -15.47 -22.83 3.43
CA THR A 156 -16.08 -23.66 4.47
C THR A 156 -15.19 -24.85 4.82
N ARG A 157 -15.40 -25.45 6.00
CA ARG A 157 -14.70 -26.68 6.41
C ARG A 157 -14.89 -27.82 5.41
N GLY A 158 -16.05 -27.89 4.74
CA GLY A 158 -16.31 -28.86 3.68
C GLY A 158 -15.33 -28.72 2.51
N LYS A 159 -15.07 -27.49 2.04
CA LYS A 159 -14.08 -27.22 0.99
C LYS A 159 -12.65 -27.59 1.40
N LEU A 160 -12.35 -27.50 2.70
CA LEU A 160 -11.03 -27.84 3.24
C LEU A 160 -10.91 -29.32 3.66
N ALA A 161 -11.98 -30.10 3.62
CA ALA A 161 -12.04 -31.43 4.23
C ALA A 161 -10.97 -32.37 3.66
N GLU A 162 -10.75 -32.36 2.35
CA GLU A 162 -9.72 -33.18 1.68
C GLU A 162 -8.31 -32.78 2.15
N TYR A 163 -8.03 -31.48 2.23
CA TYR A 163 -6.74 -30.97 2.71
C TYR A 163 -6.50 -31.25 4.19
N LEU A 164 -7.55 -31.17 5.01
CA LEU A 164 -7.50 -31.50 6.44
C LEU A 164 -7.36 -33.02 6.66
N ALA A 165 -7.88 -33.88 5.77
CA ALA A 165 -7.70 -35.33 5.87
C ALA A 165 -6.23 -35.76 5.65
N LEU A 166 -5.45 -34.95 4.92
CA LEU A 166 -4.01 -35.17 4.72
C LEU A 166 -3.16 -34.77 5.94
N GLU A 167 -3.77 -34.14 6.95
CA GLU A 167 -3.09 -33.72 8.16
C GLU A 167 -2.83 -34.89 9.10
N VAL A 168 -1.56 -35.07 9.48
CA VAL A 168 -1.09 -36.09 10.42
C VAL A 168 -0.47 -35.39 11.63
N LYS A 169 -0.90 -35.81 12.81
CA LYS A 169 -0.31 -35.40 14.08
C LYS A 169 1.06 -36.07 14.23
N LYS A 170 2.16 -35.31 14.23
CA LYS A 170 3.53 -35.83 14.35
C LYS A 170 4.21 -35.35 15.64
N GLY A 171 4.90 -36.26 16.32
CA GLY A 171 5.70 -35.99 17.52
C GLY A 171 4.88 -35.99 18.82
N LYS A 172 5.57 -35.94 19.97
CA LYS A 172 4.97 -35.96 21.32
C LYS A 172 4.02 -34.78 21.56
N ASN A 173 4.36 -33.61 21.04
CA ASN A 173 3.56 -32.38 21.17
C ASN A 173 2.38 -32.34 20.20
N GLY A 174 2.30 -33.30 19.27
CA GLY A 174 1.17 -33.37 18.38
C GLY A 174 1.13 -32.29 17.30
N THR A 175 2.29 -31.86 16.82
CA THR A 175 2.35 -30.87 15.74
C THR A 175 1.70 -31.42 14.48
N ILE A 176 0.72 -30.70 13.95
CA ILE A 176 0.00 -31.08 12.74
C ILE A 176 0.92 -30.86 11.53
N ARG A 177 1.10 -31.88 10.70
CA ARG A 177 1.86 -31.82 9.45
C ARG A 177 1.08 -32.50 8.33
N ARG A 178 1.04 -31.89 7.14
CA ARG A 178 0.44 -32.51 5.96
C ARG A 178 1.43 -33.49 5.31
N ARG A 179 0.96 -34.64 4.84
CA ARG A 179 1.79 -35.59 4.07
C ARG A 179 2.27 -34.91 2.79
N ARG A 180 3.59 -34.84 2.57
CA ARG A 180 4.17 -34.22 1.37
C ARG A 180 3.88 -35.02 0.10
N ASP A 181 3.69 -36.32 0.26
CA ASP A 181 3.62 -37.28 -0.86
C ASP A 181 2.33 -37.15 -1.68
N THR A 182 1.38 -36.32 -1.24
CA THR A 182 0.06 -36.14 -1.88
C THR A 182 -0.13 -34.76 -2.53
N TYR A 183 0.89 -33.90 -2.56
CA TYR A 183 0.87 -32.69 -3.38
C TYR A 183 1.29 -33.02 -4.82
N GLN A 184 0.48 -33.81 -5.53
CA GLN A 184 0.33 -33.45 -6.94
C GLN A 184 -0.41 -32.12 -6.93
N VAL A 185 0.16 -31.09 -7.54
CA VAL A 185 -0.48 -29.79 -7.73
C VAL A 185 -1.73 -30.05 -8.59
N THR A 186 -2.84 -30.44 -7.96
CA THR A 186 -4.14 -30.64 -8.62
C THR A 186 -4.84 -29.31 -8.87
N SER A 187 -4.20 -28.20 -8.54
CA SER A 187 -4.57 -26.89 -9.08
C SER A 187 -4.04 -26.72 -10.49
N PHE A 188 -4.29 -27.71 -11.35
CA PHE A 188 -4.48 -27.42 -12.75
C PHE A 188 -5.95 -27.69 -13.10
N SER A 189 -6.80 -26.67 -13.02
CA SER A 189 -7.99 -26.64 -13.88
C SER A 189 -7.51 -26.94 -15.31
N PRO A 190 -8.27 -27.65 -16.17
CA PRO A 190 -7.86 -27.87 -17.56
C PRO A 190 -7.45 -26.56 -18.30
N ASP A 191 -7.89 -25.40 -17.81
CA ASP A 191 -7.53 -24.06 -18.30
C ASP A 191 -6.28 -23.43 -17.67
N SER A 192 -5.83 -23.89 -16.51
CA SER A 192 -4.60 -23.35 -15.92
C SER A 192 -3.41 -23.94 -16.65
N GLN A 193 -2.69 -23.07 -17.35
CA GLN A 193 -1.45 -23.44 -18.00
C GLN A 193 -0.52 -24.10 -16.98
N PRO A 194 0.05 -25.28 -17.28
CA PRO A 194 1.15 -25.81 -16.49
C PRO A 194 2.18 -24.69 -16.34
N TRP A 195 2.63 -24.42 -15.11
CA TRP A 195 3.76 -23.52 -14.90
C TRP A 195 4.87 -23.97 -15.85
N ARG A 196 5.08 -23.23 -16.96
CA ARG A 196 6.24 -23.44 -17.79
C ARG A 196 7.39 -23.01 -16.89
N GLU A 197 8.25 -23.96 -16.54
CA GLU A 197 9.54 -23.62 -15.98
C GLU A 197 10.18 -22.61 -16.92
N ASP A 198 10.37 -21.37 -16.43
CA ASP A 198 11.03 -20.35 -17.21
C ASP A 198 12.39 -20.93 -17.65
N PRO A 199 12.73 -20.93 -18.96
CA PRO A 199 13.91 -21.58 -19.51
C PRO A 199 15.19 -20.80 -19.20
N ILE A 200 15.24 -20.13 -18.05
CA ILE A 200 16.36 -19.31 -17.69
C ILE A 200 17.49 -20.24 -17.25
N ALA A 201 18.57 -20.25 -18.02
CA ALA A 201 19.70 -21.18 -17.90
C ALA A 201 20.34 -21.25 -16.51
N TRP A 202 20.09 -20.29 -15.61
CA TRP A 202 20.59 -20.32 -14.24
C TRP A 202 19.70 -21.08 -13.23
N SER A 203 18.52 -21.58 -13.62
CA SER A 203 17.62 -22.31 -12.72
C SER A 203 17.86 -23.83 -12.67
N LYS A 204 18.56 -24.41 -13.66
CA LYS A 204 18.96 -25.82 -13.66
C LYS A 204 20.32 -25.99 -12.98
N VAL A 205 20.30 -26.23 -11.67
CA VAL A 205 21.43 -26.88 -11.01
C VAL A 205 21.35 -28.35 -11.39
N GLU A 206 22.23 -28.80 -12.29
CA GLU A 206 22.18 -30.16 -12.86
C GLU A 206 22.29 -31.25 -11.79
N ASP A 207 22.95 -30.97 -10.66
CA ASP A 207 22.90 -31.84 -9.50
C ASP A 207 23.31 -31.07 -8.23
N PRO A 208 22.37 -30.57 -7.40
CA PRO A 208 22.69 -29.69 -6.26
C PRO A 208 23.52 -30.36 -5.16
N TRP A 209 23.73 -31.68 -5.26
CA TRP A 209 24.51 -32.49 -4.32
C TRP A 209 25.80 -33.06 -4.92
N ALA A 210 26.03 -32.92 -6.23
CA ALA A 210 27.30 -33.34 -6.84
C ALA A 210 28.43 -32.44 -6.34
N THR A 211 29.15 -32.97 -5.36
CA THR A 211 30.24 -32.26 -4.69
C THR A 211 31.47 -32.37 -5.58
N GLY A 212 31.56 -31.52 -6.61
CA GLY A 212 32.77 -31.46 -7.42
C GLY A 212 33.98 -31.09 -6.56
N GLU A 213 35.12 -31.73 -6.80
CA GLU A 213 36.39 -31.42 -6.13
C GLU A 213 36.94 -30.09 -6.65
N GLY A 214 36.53 -28.98 -6.03
CA GLY A 214 37.00 -27.66 -6.44
C GLY A 214 36.52 -26.54 -5.53
N ALA A 215 37.21 -25.40 -5.57
CA ALA A 215 36.71 -24.18 -4.90
C ALA A 215 35.50 -23.59 -5.64
N GLU A 216 35.41 -23.81 -6.96
CA GLU A 216 34.35 -23.29 -7.82
C GLU A 216 32.98 -23.94 -7.53
N THR A 217 32.99 -25.20 -7.10
CA THR A 217 31.77 -25.97 -6.76
C THR A 217 31.16 -25.55 -5.41
N ARG A 218 31.81 -24.66 -4.65
CA ARG A 218 31.30 -24.17 -3.35
C ARG A 218 30.40 -22.94 -3.43
N ARG A 219 30.15 -22.40 -4.62
CA ARG A 219 29.23 -21.26 -4.83
C ARG A 219 27.85 -21.74 -5.26
N MET A 220 26.80 -21.44 -4.49
CA MET A 220 25.45 -21.29 -5.06
C MET A 220 25.16 -19.81 -5.23
N GLY A 221 25.09 -19.35 -6.48
CA GLY A 221 24.78 -17.95 -6.78
C GLY A 221 25.71 -16.98 -6.02
N ARG A 222 25.12 -16.11 -5.20
CA ARG A 222 25.86 -15.13 -4.37
C ARG A 222 26.39 -15.68 -3.04
N TYR A 223 26.08 -16.91 -2.67
CA TYR A 223 26.42 -17.47 -1.36
C TYR A 223 27.49 -18.57 -1.47
N PHE A 224 28.38 -18.61 -0.48
CA PHE A 224 29.38 -19.66 -0.30
C PHE A 224 28.90 -20.61 0.80
N PHE A 225 29.06 -21.92 0.63
CA PHE A 225 28.81 -22.88 1.71
C PHE A 225 30.13 -23.31 2.35
N VAL A 226 30.17 -23.27 3.67
CA VAL A 226 31.27 -23.83 4.46
C VAL A 226 30.85 -25.21 4.97
N LYS A 227 31.53 -26.26 4.50
CA LYS A 227 31.38 -27.62 5.06
C LYS A 227 31.87 -27.58 6.51
N ARG A 228 30.98 -27.80 7.49
CA ARG A 228 31.41 -28.12 8.85
C ARG A 228 32.10 -29.48 8.79
N ARG A 229 33.41 -29.55 9.08
CA ARG A 229 34.08 -30.83 9.35
C ARG A 229 33.38 -31.44 10.55
N GLN A 230 32.87 -32.65 10.38
CA GLN A 230 32.45 -33.49 11.50
C GLN A 230 33.71 -34.26 11.88
N ASP A 231 34.37 -33.86 12.96
CA ASP A 231 35.53 -34.57 13.47
C ASP A 231 35.04 -35.91 14.05
N GLY A 232 35.22 -37.00 13.28
CA GLY A 232 35.13 -38.36 13.79
C GLY A 232 36.46 -38.75 14.45
N PRO A 233 36.46 -39.57 15.52
CA PRO A 233 37.69 -39.94 16.21
C PRO A 233 38.59 -40.77 15.29
N ALA A 234 39.76 -40.21 15.00
CA ALA A 234 40.85 -40.87 14.32
C ALA A 234 41.63 -41.75 15.33
N GLY A 235 41.87 -43.00 14.94
CA GLY A 235 43.05 -43.76 15.33
C GLY A 235 43.03 -44.43 16.70
N GLN A 236 43.04 -45.76 16.69
CA GLN A 236 44.09 -46.57 17.33
C GLN A 236 43.86 -48.05 16.95
N GLU A 237 44.53 -48.48 15.89
CA GLU A 237 44.95 -49.88 15.73
C GLU A 237 46.00 -50.17 16.80
N ASN A 238 45.83 -51.24 17.57
CA ASN A 238 46.91 -51.92 18.28
C ASN A 238 46.51 -53.38 18.51
N ASP A 239 47.24 -54.25 17.84
CA ASP A 239 47.22 -55.71 17.96
C ASP A 239 47.40 -56.20 19.40
N LYS A 240 46.62 -57.21 19.80
CA LYS A 240 47.05 -58.23 20.77
C LYS A 240 46.53 -59.60 20.35
N SER A 241 47.39 -60.31 19.63
CA SER A 241 47.44 -61.77 19.49
C SER A 241 47.65 -62.42 20.86
N ILE A 242 46.83 -63.41 21.24
CA ILE A 242 47.23 -64.56 22.06
C ILE A 242 46.46 -65.78 21.53
N LYS A 243 47.22 -66.70 20.90
CA LYS A 243 46.90 -68.12 20.69
C LYS A 243 47.43 -68.91 21.89
N ASP A 244 47.02 -70.17 21.94
CA ASP A 244 47.60 -71.32 22.68
C ASP A 244 46.81 -71.76 23.92
N GLU A 245 45.72 -72.52 23.69
CA GLU A 245 45.58 -73.96 24.01
C GLU A 245 44.33 -74.55 23.35
#